data_AF-A0A662YZ22-F1
#
_entry.id   AF-A0A662YZ22-F1
#
_cell.length_a   1.000
_cell.length_b   1.000
_cell.length_c   1.000
_cell.angle_alpha   90.00
_cell.angle_beta   90.00
_cell.angle_gamma   90.00
#
_symmetry.space_group_name_H-M   'P 1'
#
loop_
_entity.id
_entity.type
_entity.pdbx_description
1 polymer ?
#
loop_
_entity_poly.entity_id
_entity_poly.type
_entity_poly.pdbx_seq_one_letter_code
_entity_poly.pdbx_strand_id
1 'polypeptide(L)'
;MIAELVCSAVAVVLYFNTLGADFCYDDRKTFLLVPQMLKPTLFYRLYVKLGGSYPMARDLDKLQSRNEMMGIPESQSIEALFQTNLRSYLRCKAVKMCQKDYEEDVKHDHKANVNTKNNTSLLLSVSSLATWGASLLVARLYWMGNKPPSFSNSDNPAADSHSLLTKTLTFFYLPSVNMWLLLCPDTLSFDWSMDAVPLLRNVGDWRNLHTVAFYVGLLLLSWVSLRSPSRVKKTNGKAYVVNGIHTGTNRKHTGTNGHSCHTNMGLPNSGSHTVKSTENGIKNHVIPRTSLPTTENVVVFSLGLLMVPFLPATNLFFYVGFVIAERVLYIPSMGFCLLVTVGMRALYIKFRRRFLKSLLLYCTATLVLLYGIKTVLRNQDWQDEEMLYKSGINVNPAKAWGNLGNVLKSHGKMAEAEQAYRNALYYRSNMADMLYNLGLLLQENNKFSEALLYYKLAIGSRPTLASAYLNTGIILMNEGRLDEAKRTFLMCAEIPDENLKDPHAHQSSVTSCLYNLGKLFYERGQIEEALSAYKKAIQKMPRQFAGQSLYNMMGEAYMRLNKLTEAEHCYRESLQAKPDHIPAHLTYGKLLAITVSPSYLFKKLDSCFSALITSDILFFKSHH
;
A
#
# COMPACT_ATOMS: atom_id res chain seq x y z
N MET A 1 14.40 -9.86 34.06
CA MET A 1 13.86 -8.48 34.12
C MET A 1 14.67 -7.46 33.33
N ILE A 2 15.86 -6.99 33.74
CA ILE A 2 16.61 -5.93 33.01
C ILE A 2 16.97 -6.36 31.57
N ALA A 3 17.52 -7.55 31.38
CA ALA A 3 17.84 -8.06 30.04
C ALA A 3 16.59 -8.26 29.17
N GLU A 4 15.45 -8.61 29.76
CA GLU A 4 14.19 -8.80 29.03
C GLU A 4 13.56 -7.46 28.63
N LEU A 5 13.63 -6.45 29.50
CA LEU A 5 13.23 -5.07 29.20
C LEU A 5 14.10 -4.47 28.09
N VAL A 6 15.42 -4.68 28.14
CA VAL A 6 16.34 -4.18 27.11
C VAL A 6 16.12 -4.91 25.78
N CYS A 7 16.02 -6.25 25.79
CA CYS A 7 15.73 -7.02 24.58
C CYS A 7 14.38 -6.61 23.94
N SER A 8 13.31 -6.47 24.73
CA SER A 8 12.01 -6.02 24.22
C SER A 8 12.05 -4.58 23.72
N ALA A 9 12.77 -3.67 24.39
CA ALA A 9 12.95 -2.30 23.92
C ALA A 9 13.73 -2.24 22.59
N VAL A 10 14.75 -3.08 22.43
CA VAL A 10 15.50 -3.23 21.17
C VAL A 10 14.59 -3.76 20.07
N ALA A 11 13.77 -4.78 20.34
CA ALA A 11 12.81 -5.32 19.39
C ALA A 11 11.81 -4.24 18.92
N VAL A 12 11.28 -3.47 19.87
CA VAL A 12 10.32 -2.40 19.63
C VAL A 12 10.95 -1.27 18.84
N VAL A 13 12.17 -0.83 19.17
CA VAL A 13 12.84 0.25 18.43
C VAL A 13 13.30 -0.23 17.05
N LEU A 14 13.79 -1.46 16.90
CA LEU A 14 14.09 -2.02 15.57
C LEU A 14 12.83 -2.12 14.72
N TYR A 15 11.72 -2.64 15.27
CA TYR A 15 10.45 -2.72 14.58
C TYR A 15 9.90 -1.34 14.18
N PHE A 16 9.92 -0.36 15.09
CA PHE A 16 9.51 1.02 14.78
C PHE A 16 10.49 1.77 13.87
N ASN A 17 11.77 1.39 13.83
CA ASN A 17 12.72 1.95 12.86
C ASN A 17 12.49 1.35 11.47
N THR A 18 12.10 0.08 11.38
CA THR A 18 11.71 -0.55 10.12
C THR A 18 10.34 -0.06 9.63
N LEU A 19 9.42 0.28 10.53
CA LEU A 19 8.15 0.99 10.29
C LEU A 19 8.30 2.54 10.35
N GLY A 20 9.51 3.07 10.45
CA GLY A 20 9.78 4.50 10.39
C GLY A 20 10.59 4.85 9.15
N ALA A 21 11.06 3.84 8.43
CA ALA A 21 11.51 3.93 7.06
C ALA A 21 10.28 3.91 6.13
N ASP A 22 9.40 4.90 6.30
CA ASP A 22 8.05 4.86 5.76
C ASP A 22 7.92 5.50 4.36
N PHE A 23 8.39 4.78 3.34
CA PHE A 23 7.81 4.51 1.99
C PHE A 23 8.35 5.20 0.73
N CYS A 24 7.64 5.26 -0.40
CA CYS A 24 7.83 6.16 -1.56
C CYS A 24 6.77 5.75 -2.54
N TYR A 25 5.51 6.00 -2.17
CA TYR A 25 4.43 5.58 -3.04
C TYR A 25 4.35 6.45 -4.30
N ASP A 26 4.18 5.73 -5.39
CA ASP A 26 3.68 6.19 -6.69
C ASP A 26 2.24 6.74 -6.60
N ASP A 27 1.58 6.57 -5.45
CA ASP A 27 0.20 7.00 -5.20
C ASP A 27 0.18 8.35 -4.49
N ARG A 28 0.02 9.42 -5.28
CA ARG A 28 -0.45 10.75 -4.85
C ARG A 28 -1.69 10.69 -3.92
N LYS A 29 -2.46 9.60 -4.00
CA LYS A 29 -3.61 9.31 -3.13
C LYS A 29 -3.22 9.07 -1.67
N THR A 30 -2.02 8.56 -1.37
CA THR A 30 -1.59 8.28 0.00
C THR A 30 -1.32 9.57 0.78
N PHE A 31 -0.76 10.60 0.14
CA PHE A 31 -0.60 11.93 0.73
C PHE A 31 -1.94 12.65 0.95
N LEU A 32 -2.87 12.53 0.00
CA LEU A 32 -4.19 13.16 0.09
C LEU A 32 -5.14 12.49 1.09
N LEU A 33 -5.00 11.17 1.32
CA LEU A 33 -5.91 10.39 2.18
C LEU A 33 -5.39 10.15 3.60
N VAL A 34 -4.11 10.42 3.88
CA VAL A 34 -3.51 10.11 5.18
C VAL A 34 -2.85 11.34 5.81
N PRO A 35 -3.63 12.19 6.51
CA PRO A 35 -3.10 13.23 7.41
C PRO A 35 -2.23 12.68 8.55
N GLN A 36 -2.11 11.35 8.66
CA GLN A 36 -1.35 10.66 9.70
C GLN A 36 0.09 10.30 9.33
N MET A 37 0.47 10.32 8.05
CA MET A 37 1.90 10.23 7.67
C MET A 37 2.67 11.46 8.20
N LEU A 38 1.95 12.53 8.51
CA LEU A 38 2.43 13.75 9.16
C LEU A 38 2.44 13.66 10.69
N LYS A 39 1.96 12.57 11.30
CA LYS A 39 1.96 12.48 12.76
C LYS A 39 3.38 12.18 13.25
N PRO A 40 3.89 13.01 14.15
CA PRO A 40 5.25 12.85 14.61
C PRO A 40 5.47 11.57 15.39
N THR A 41 6.54 10.85 15.04
CA THR A 41 7.06 9.73 15.81
C THR A 41 7.31 10.14 17.26
N LEU A 42 7.33 9.18 18.19
CA LEU A 42 7.64 9.43 19.60
C LEU A 42 8.96 10.21 19.77
N PHE A 43 9.93 9.95 18.89
CA PHE A 43 11.20 10.65 18.83
C PHE A 43 11.11 12.09 18.31
N TYR A 44 10.26 12.39 17.32
CA TYR A 44 9.96 13.79 16.96
C TYR A 44 9.37 14.55 18.15
N ARG A 45 8.43 13.93 18.87
CA ARG A 45 7.80 14.59 20.03
C ARG A 45 8.83 14.88 21.13
N LEU A 46 9.86 14.05 21.24
CA LEU A 46 11.02 14.28 22.11
C LEU A 46 11.93 15.39 21.57
N TYR A 47 12.24 15.41 20.28
CA TYR A 47 13.10 16.41 19.61
C TYR A 47 12.51 17.83 19.68
N VAL A 48 11.21 17.98 19.42
CA VAL A 48 10.51 19.27 19.57
C VAL A 48 10.46 19.71 21.04
N LYS A 49 10.29 18.77 21.98
CA LYS A 49 10.40 19.06 23.43
C LYS A 49 11.79 19.51 23.87
N LEU A 50 12.83 19.16 23.11
CA LEU A 50 14.23 19.53 23.35
C LEU A 50 14.64 20.83 22.62
N GLY A 51 13.69 21.55 22.00
CA GLY A 51 13.91 22.90 21.46
C GLY A 51 14.19 22.99 19.96
N GLY A 52 14.03 21.92 19.19
CA GLY A 52 14.13 21.98 17.73
C GLY A 52 12.95 22.70 17.07
N SER A 53 13.20 23.58 16.10
CA SER A 53 12.16 24.35 15.37
C SER A 53 12.01 23.89 13.90
N TYR A 54 10.78 23.86 13.36
CA TYR A 54 10.50 23.62 11.93
C TYR A 54 9.28 24.43 11.40
N PRO A 55 9.20 24.80 10.09
CA PRO A 55 8.30 25.84 9.56
C PRO A 55 6.94 25.38 8.99
N MET A 56 6.43 24.19 9.35
CA MET A 56 5.28 23.56 8.67
C MET A 56 3.88 24.10 9.04
N ALA A 57 3.76 25.03 9.98
CA ALA A 57 2.45 25.43 10.52
C ALA A 57 1.59 26.31 9.59
N ARG A 58 2.11 26.80 8.46
CA ARG A 58 1.37 27.72 7.56
C ARG A 58 0.59 27.04 6.43
N ASP A 59 0.89 25.79 6.09
CA ASP A 59 0.30 25.14 4.91
C ASP A 59 -0.86 24.17 5.23
N LEU A 60 -1.07 23.81 6.50
CA LEU A 60 -2.25 23.03 6.92
C LEU A 60 -3.57 23.82 6.71
N ASP A 61 -3.58 25.12 6.98
CA ASP A 61 -4.78 25.96 6.85
C ASP A 61 -5.22 26.14 5.38
N LYS A 62 -4.28 26.06 4.43
CA LYS A 62 -4.57 26.15 2.98
C LYS A 62 -5.13 24.86 2.39
N LEU A 63 -4.79 23.71 2.97
CA LEU A 63 -5.32 22.40 2.55
C LEU A 63 -6.74 22.16 3.08
N GLN A 64 -7.02 22.64 4.29
CA GLN A 64 -8.31 22.49 4.94
C GLN A 64 -9.42 23.30 4.24
N SER A 65 -9.10 24.52 3.79
CA SER A 65 -9.98 25.39 3.00
C SER A 65 -10.27 24.86 1.58
N ARG A 66 -9.36 24.08 0.99
CA ARG A 66 -9.55 23.48 -0.36
C ARG A 66 -10.44 22.23 -0.36
N ASN A 67 -10.48 21.50 0.75
CA ASN A 67 -11.32 20.30 0.91
C ASN A 67 -12.80 20.64 1.16
N GLU A 68 -13.11 21.79 1.77
CA GLU A 68 -14.49 22.26 1.97
C GLU A 68 -15.16 22.70 0.65
N MET A 69 -14.38 23.18 -0.34
CA MET A 69 -14.90 23.59 -1.66
C MET A 69 -15.25 22.42 -2.60
N MET A 70 -14.74 21.20 -2.36
CA MET A 70 -14.91 20.05 -3.27
C MET A 70 -16.05 19.09 -2.88
N GLY A 71 -16.82 19.38 -1.83
CA GLY A 71 -18.01 18.59 -1.46
C GLY A 71 -17.74 17.09 -1.27
N ILE A 72 -16.53 16.73 -0.84
CA ILE A 72 -16.13 15.34 -0.60
C ILE A 72 -16.80 14.90 0.72
N PRO A 73 -17.68 13.88 0.72
CA PRO A 73 -18.25 13.39 1.97
C PRO A 73 -17.13 12.85 2.85
N GLU A 74 -17.16 13.13 4.16
CA GLU A 74 -16.27 12.51 5.15
C GLU A 74 -16.45 10.97 5.13
N SER A 75 -15.75 10.30 4.22
CA SER A 75 -15.67 8.85 4.22
C SER A 75 -14.75 8.45 5.37
N GLN A 76 -15.38 7.93 6.41
CA GLN A 76 -14.83 7.20 7.55
C GLN A 76 -13.33 6.94 7.44
N SER A 77 -12.58 7.71 8.23
CA SER A 77 -11.13 7.56 8.39
C SER A 77 -10.71 6.08 8.41
N ILE A 78 -9.64 5.75 7.70
CA ILE A 78 -8.98 4.45 7.79
C ILE A 78 -8.56 4.19 9.25
N GLU A 79 -8.36 5.23 10.08
CA GLU A 79 -8.25 5.13 11.54
C GLU A 79 -9.51 4.54 12.18
N ALA A 80 -10.70 4.99 11.80
CA ALA A 80 -11.95 4.41 12.26
C ALA A 80 -12.15 2.98 11.72
N LEU A 81 -11.71 2.66 10.50
CA LEU A 81 -11.78 1.32 9.91
C LEU A 81 -10.70 0.36 10.46
N PHE A 82 -9.54 0.85 10.87
CA PHE A 82 -8.46 0.10 11.51
C PHE A 82 -8.69 -0.01 13.01
N GLN A 83 -9.21 1.02 13.68
CA GLN A 83 -9.69 0.95 15.07
C GLN A 83 -10.98 0.14 15.16
N THR A 84 -11.90 0.20 14.19
CA THR A 84 -13.06 -0.71 14.18
C THR A 84 -12.66 -2.09 13.74
N ASN A 85 -11.75 -2.33 12.79
CA ASN A 85 -11.29 -3.69 12.50
C ASN A 85 -10.45 -4.26 13.65
N LEU A 86 -9.59 -3.48 14.30
CA LEU A 86 -8.83 -3.92 15.47
C LEU A 86 -9.74 -4.07 16.70
N ARG A 87 -10.69 -3.16 16.95
CA ARG A 87 -11.71 -3.33 18.00
C ARG A 87 -12.74 -4.38 17.67
N SER A 88 -13.03 -4.69 16.41
CA SER A 88 -13.94 -5.76 15.98
C SER A 88 -13.23 -7.10 15.94
N TYR A 89 -11.91 -7.13 15.73
CA TYR A 89 -11.03 -8.28 15.92
C TYR A 89 -10.86 -8.58 17.42
N LEU A 90 -10.71 -7.54 18.25
CA LEU A 90 -10.65 -7.65 19.71
C LEU A 90 -12.01 -7.85 20.41
N ARG A 91 -13.12 -7.34 19.82
CA ARG A 91 -14.51 -7.59 20.28
C ARG A 91 -15.16 -8.77 19.57
N CYS A 92 -14.50 -9.42 18.61
CA CYS A 92 -15.09 -10.50 17.86
C CYS A 92 -15.58 -11.54 18.86
N LYS A 93 -16.89 -11.81 18.83
CA LYS A 93 -17.54 -12.82 19.66
C LYS A 93 -16.87 -14.19 19.46
N ALA A 94 -16.16 -14.39 18.33
CA ALA A 94 -15.29 -15.52 18.03
C ALA A 94 -14.06 -15.65 18.96
N VAL A 95 -13.44 -14.56 19.42
CA VAL A 95 -12.31 -14.61 20.39
C VAL A 95 -12.83 -14.97 21.78
N LYS A 96 -13.99 -14.44 22.17
CA LYS A 96 -14.66 -14.83 23.43
C LYS A 96 -15.30 -16.23 23.35
N MET A 97 -15.75 -16.69 22.17
CA MET A 97 -16.20 -18.08 21.94
C MET A 97 -15.02 -19.05 21.96
N CYS A 98 -13.91 -18.76 21.28
CA CYS A 98 -12.69 -19.56 21.40
C CYS A 98 -12.18 -19.67 22.84
N GLN A 99 -12.35 -18.61 23.65
CA GLN A 99 -11.97 -18.64 25.06
C GLN A 99 -12.96 -19.44 25.93
N LYS A 100 -14.24 -19.51 25.54
CA LYS A 100 -15.28 -20.27 26.24
C LYS A 100 -15.31 -21.75 25.86
N ASP A 101 -15.11 -22.06 24.58
CA ASP A 101 -14.95 -23.42 24.06
C ASP A 101 -13.65 -24.05 24.60
N TYR A 102 -12.58 -23.25 24.75
CA TYR A 102 -11.35 -23.67 25.41
C TYR A 102 -11.51 -23.86 26.93
N GLU A 103 -12.35 -23.07 27.60
CA GLU A 103 -12.68 -23.27 29.02
C GLU A 103 -13.58 -24.50 29.27
N GLU A 104 -14.39 -24.90 28.29
CA GLU A 104 -15.15 -26.16 28.33
C GLU A 104 -14.28 -27.39 28.03
N ASP A 105 -13.35 -27.31 27.09
CA ASP A 105 -12.36 -28.38 26.82
C ASP A 105 -11.43 -28.63 28.02
N VAL A 106 -11.01 -27.56 28.73
CA VAL A 106 -10.16 -27.67 29.94
C VAL A 106 -10.90 -28.33 31.12
N LYS A 107 -12.25 -28.25 31.18
CA LYS A 107 -13.03 -29.00 32.18
C LYS A 107 -13.17 -30.47 31.83
N HIS A 108 -13.15 -30.82 30.54
CA HIS A 108 -13.32 -32.21 30.11
C HIS A 108 -12.02 -33.04 30.24
N ASP A 109 -10.87 -32.38 30.24
CA ASP A 109 -9.54 -33.01 30.33
C ASP A 109 -9.12 -33.39 31.76
N HIS A 110 -9.86 -32.97 32.78
CA HIS A 110 -9.56 -33.31 34.19
C HIS A 110 -10.08 -34.68 34.66
N LYS A 111 -10.54 -35.54 33.74
CA LYS A 111 -11.03 -36.89 34.08
C LYS A 111 -10.44 -38.04 33.26
N ALA A 112 -9.37 -37.83 32.50
CA ALA A 112 -8.70 -38.91 31.77
C ALA A 112 -7.23 -39.02 32.18
N ASN A 113 -6.94 -40.02 32.99
CA ASN A 113 -5.57 -40.45 33.27
C ASN A 113 -5.09 -41.41 32.17
N VAL A 114 -3.78 -41.42 31.96
CA VAL A 114 -2.97 -42.44 31.26
C VAL A 114 -2.81 -42.29 29.72
N ASN A 115 -1.61 -41.83 29.35
CA ASN A 115 -0.82 -42.19 28.17
C ASN A 115 -1.57 -42.51 26.87
N THR A 116 -1.80 -41.50 26.03
CA THR A 116 -1.60 -41.56 24.58
C THR A 116 -1.34 -40.14 24.07
N LYS A 117 -0.30 -39.95 23.25
CA LYS A 117 0.04 -38.64 22.66
C LYS A 117 -1.08 -38.20 21.72
N ASN A 118 -1.91 -37.25 22.12
CA ASN A 118 -2.94 -36.66 21.25
C ASN A 118 -2.33 -35.70 20.23
N ASN A 119 -1.76 -36.26 19.15
CA ASN A 119 -1.45 -35.54 17.91
C ASN A 119 -2.72 -35.07 17.18
N THR A 120 -3.91 -35.45 17.65
CA THR A 120 -5.22 -35.13 17.06
C THR A 120 -5.54 -33.64 17.08
N SER A 121 -5.27 -32.93 18.19
CA SER A 121 -5.46 -31.47 18.28
C SER A 121 -4.52 -30.71 17.32
N LEU A 122 -3.25 -31.14 17.23
CA LEU A 122 -2.30 -30.59 16.27
C LEU A 122 -2.76 -30.86 14.83
N LEU A 123 -3.17 -32.10 14.52
CA LEU A 123 -3.67 -32.48 13.20
C LEU A 123 -4.91 -31.66 12.81
N LEU A 124 -5.84 -31.42 13.75
CA LEU A 124 -7.01 -30.57 13.54
C LEU A 124 -6.62 -29.11 13.28
N SER A 125 -5.67 -28.56 14.04
CA SER A 125 -5.19 -27.19 13.83
C SER A 125 -4.47 -27.01 12.48
N VAL A 126 -3.63 -27.98 12.08
CA VAL A 126 -2.93 -27.99 10.80
C VAL A 126 -3.91 -28.18 9.65
N SER A 127 -4.87 -29.09 9.80
CA SER A 127 -5.93 -29.32 8.82
C SER A 127 -6.81 -28.09 8.64
N SER A 128 -7.21 -27.43 9.75
CA SER A 128 -7.96 -26.16 9.72
C SER A 128 -7.17 -25.04 9.03
N LEU A 129 -5.87 -24.92 9.33
CA LEU A 129 -5.02 -23.93 8.68
C LEU A 129 -4.84 -24.22 7.17
N ALA A 130 -4.64 -25.49 6.80
CA ALA A 130 -4.48 -25.91 5.41
C ALA A 130 -5.77 -25.70 4.60
N THR A 131 -6.92 -26.03 5.18
CA THR A 131 -8.23 -25.82 4.55
C THR A 131 -8.52 -24.34 4.37
N TRP A 132 -8.34 -23.51 5.39
CA TRP A 132 -8.48 -22.04 5.25
C TRP A 132 -7.50 -21.46 4.23
N GLY A 133 -6.24 -21.91 4.24
CA GLY A 133 -5.23 -21.50 3.26
C GLY A 133 -5.65 -21.85 1.82
N ALA A 134 -6.15 -23.05 1.61
CA ALA A 134 -6.66 -23.50 0.31
C ALA A 134 -7.90 -22.71 -0.12
N SER A 135 -8.86 -22.47 0.78
CA SER A 135 -10.06 -21.68 0.49
C SER A 135 -9.72 -20.23 0.10
N LEU A 136 -8.79 -19.58 0.81
CA LEU A 136 -8.32 -18.24 0.47
C LEU A 136 -7.59 -18.21 -0.88
N LEU A 137 -6.82 -19.25 -1.20
CA LEU A 137 -6.13 -19.36 -2.48
C LEU A 137 -7.11 -19.55 -3.64
N VAL A 138 -8.13 -20.41 -3.47
CA VAL A 138 -9.21 -20.60 -4.46
C VAL A 138 -9.99 -19.31 -4.66
N ALA A 139 -10.39 -18.63 -3.57
CA ALA A 139 -11.07 -17.35 -3.64
C ALA A 139 -10.22 -16.30 -4.39
N ARG A 140 -8.91 -16.25 -4.10
CA ARG A 140 -7.98 -15.36 -4.78
C ARG A 140 -7.88 -15.67 -6.27
N LEU A 141 -7.73 -16.93 -6.66
CA LEU A 141 -7.66 -17.33 -8.08
C LEU A 141 -8.97 -17.00 -8.82
N TYR A 142 -10.11 -17.22 -8.16
CA TYR A 142 -11.42 -16.85 -8.69
C TYR A 142 -11.53 -15.33 -8.93
N TRP A 143 -11.14 -14.50 -7.94
CA TRP A 143 -11.12 -13.05 -8.10
C TRP A 143 -10.13 -12.56 -9.15
N MET A 144 -9.03 -13.29 -9.37
CA MET A 144 -8.04 -13.01 -10.42
C MET A 144 -8.47 -13.53 -11.81
N GLY A 145 -9.67 -14.10 -11.95
CA GLY A 145 -10.18 -14.60 -13.22
C GLY A 145 -9.45 -15.84 -13.75
N ASN A 146 -8.86 -16.65 -12.85
CA ASN A 146 -8.11 -17.88 -13.16
C ASN A 146 -6.96 -17.71 -14.18
N LYS A 147 -6.45 -16.49 -14.34
CA LYS A 147 -5.25 -16.22 -15.16
C LYS A 147 -4.11 -15.77 -14.26
N PRO A 148 -2.87 -16.22 -14.52
CA PRO A 148 -1.72 -15.65 -13.84
C PRO A 148 -1.63 -14.15 -14.21
N PRO A 149 -1.20 -13.29 -13.28
CA PRO A 149 -0.98 -11.89 -13.60
C PRO A 149 0.13 -11.79 -14.66
N SER A 150 -0.13 -11.09 -15.75
CA SER A 150 0.90 -10.74 -16.71
C SER A 150 1.60 -9.47 -16.23
N PHE A 151 2.93 -9.53 -16.16
CA PHE A 151 3.77 -8.38 -15.87
C PHE A 151 4.39 -7.88 -17.16
N SER A 152 4.59 -6.57 -17.26
CA SER A 152 5.35 -6.02 -18.36
C SER A 152 6.85 -6.24 -18.13
N ASN A 153 7.66 -6.25 -19.19
CA ASN A 153 9.12 -6.31 -19.08
C ASN A 153 9.69 -5.19 -18.21
N SER A 154 9.03 -4.03 -18.16
CA SER A 154 9.41 -2.95 -17.25
C SER A 154 9.21 -3.27 -15.78
N ASP A 155 8.31 -4.19 -15.42
CA ASP A 155 8.00 -4.56 -14.04
C ASP A 155 8.88 -5.72 -13.54
N ASN A 156 9.31 -6.63 -14.43
CA ASN A 156 10.15 -7.77 -14.08
C ASN A 156 11.16 -8.10 -15.20
N PRO A 157 12.23 -7.31 -15.35
CA PRO A 157 13.17 -7.47 -16.46
C PRO A 157 13.92 -8.82 -16.44
N ALA A 158 14.03 -9.46 -15.28
CA ALA A 158 14.67 -10.77 -15.18
C ALA A 158 13.78 -11.89 -15.73
N ALA A 159 12.48 -11.88 -15.44
CA ALA A 159 11.54 -12.90 -15.93
C ALA A 159 11.44 -12.90 -17.46
N ASP A 160 11.60 -11.74 -18.10
CA ASP A 160 11.53 -11.60 -19.55
C ASP A 160 12.89 -11.81 -20.26
N SER A 161 13.99 -12.03 -19.52
CA SER A 161 15.30 -12.26 -20.13
C SER A 161 15.35 -13.58 -20.91
N HIS A 162 15.89 -13.58 -22.13
CA HIS A 162 16.04 -14.81 -22.93
C HIS A 162 17.09 -15.78 -22.37
N SER A 163 18.04 -15.29 -21.56
CA SER A 163 19.11 -16.11 -20.99
C SER A 163 18.66 -16.77 -19.68
N LEU A 164 18.64 -18.10 -19.67
CA LEU A 164 18.38 -18.87 -18.45
C LEU A 164 19.42 -18.57 -17.37
N LEU A 165 20.68 -18.38 -17.76
CA LEU A 165 21.75 -18.04 -16.82
C LEU A 165 21.47 -16.71 -16.11
N THR A 166 21.09 -15.67 -16.86
CA THR A 166 20.77 -14.35 -16.30
C THR A 166 19.59 -14.42 -15.35
N LYS A 167 18.55 -15.18 -15.73
CA LYS A 167 17.38 -15.47 -14.87
C LYS A 167 17.79 -16.11 -13.56
N THR A 168 18.51 -17.22 -13.64
CA THR A 168 18.92 -18.00 -12.47
C THR A 168 19.79 -17.17 -11.54
N LEU A 169 20.86 -16.55 -12.04
CA LEU A 169 21.76 -15.73 -11.22
C LEU A 169 21.01 -14.58 -10.54
N THR A 170 20.14 -13.89 -11.28
CA THR A 170 19.39 -12.77 -10.74
C THR A 170 18.37 -13.23 -9.69
N PHE A 171 17.59 -14.28 -9.94
CA PHE A 171 16.60 -14.78 -8.96
C PHE A 171 17.26 -15.31 -7.68
N PHE A 172 18.43 -15.94 -7.75
CA PHE A 172 19.18 -16.34 -6.55
C PHE A 172 19.79 -15.13 -5.82
N TYR A 173 20.11 -14.05 -6.52
CA TYR A 173 20.60 -12.82 -5.89
C TYR A 173 19.51 -12.06 -5.11
N LEU A 174 18.25 -12.10 -5.55
CA LEU A 174 17.16 -11.31 -4.93
C LEU A 174 16.93 -11.59 -3.43
N PRO A 175 16.95 -12.84 -2.94
CA PRO A 175 16.92 -13.11 -1.51
C PRO A 175 18.08 -12.48 -0.74
N SER A 176 19.29 -12.45 -1.33
CA SER A 176 20.45 -11.84 -0.70
C SER A 176 20.32 -10.31 -0.61
N VAL A 177 19.75 -9.66 -1.64
CA VAL A 177 19.45 -8.22 -1.63
C VAL A 177 18.41 -7.88 -0.57
N ASN A 178 17.33 -8.64 -0.50
CA ASN A 178 16.28 -8.41 0.48
C ASN A 178 16.76 -8.67 1.92
N MET A 179 17.61 -9.68 2.13
CA MET A 179 18.26 -9.88 3.43
C MET A 179 19.18 -8.70 3.78
N TRP A 180 19.91 -8.16 2.79
CA TRP A 180 20.73 -6.96 3.01
C TRP A 180 19.87 -5.76 3.41
N LEU A 181 18.73 -5.53 2.75
CA LEU A 181 17.79 -4.46 3.13
C LEU A 181 17.27 -4.62 4.56
N LEU A 182 17.06 -5.85 5.04
CA LEU A 182 16.66 -6.11 6.43
C LEU A 182 17.81 -5.86 7.42
N LEU A 183 19.05 -6.19 7.06
CA LEU A 183 20.22 -6.02 7.92
C LEU A 183 20.70 -4.57 7.96
N CYS A 184 20.76 -3.92 6.81
CA CYS A 184 21.24 -2.57 6.62
C CYS A 184 20.33 -1.85 5.62
N PRO A 185 19.20 -1.27 6.06
CA PRO A 185 18.38 -0.39 5.24
C PRO A 185 19.14 0.91 4.95
N ASP A 186 19.99 0.89 3.92
CA ASP A 186 20.73 2.04 3.42
C ASP A 186 20.08 2.66 2.17
N THR A 187 19.55 1.82 1.28
CA THR A 187 18.83 2.22 0.06
C THR A 187 17.32 2.21 0.23
N LEU A 188 16.63 3.15 -0.43
CA LEU A 188 15.17 3.14 -0.51
C LEU A 188 14.71 1.90 -1.28
N SER A 189 13.67 1.22 -0.78
CA SER A 189 13.08 0.08 -1.47
C SER A 189 12.24 0.60 -2.64
N PHE A 190 12.83 0.67 -3.83
CA PHE A 190 12.09 0.93 -5.06
C PHE A 190 11.60 -0.38 -5.64
N ASP A 191 10.36 -0.38 -6.13
CA ASP A 191 9.85 -1.44 -6.99
C ASP A 191 10.90 -1.77 -8.04
N TRP A 192 11.20 -3.06 -8.21
CA TRP A 192 12.18 -3.61 -9.16
C TRP A 192 11.82 -3.40 -10.65
N SER A 193 11.09 -2.33 -10.91
CA SER A 193 10.86 -1.76 -12.22
C SER A 193 12.05 -0.93 -12.69
N MET A 194 12.14 -0.72 -14.01
CA MET A 194 13.09 0.20 -14.63
C MET A 194 14.57 -0.07 -14.30
N ASP A 195 14.96 -1.34 -14.17
CA ASP A 195 16.36 -1.77 -13.94
C ASP A 195 16.97 -1.27 -12.61
N ALA A 196 16.14 -0.94 -11.62
CA ALA A 196 16.59 -0.49 -10.28
C ALA A 196 17.55 -1.49 -9.60
N VAL A 197 17.40 -2.79 -9.87
CA VAL A 197 18.44 -3.80 -9.58
C VAL A 197 18.93 -4.40 -10.91
N PRO A 198 20.18 -4.09 -11.32
CA PRO A 198 20.70 -4.53 -12.61
C PRO A 198 20.78 -6.05 -12.71
N LEU A 199 20.41 -6.61 -13.86
CA LEU A 199 20.48 -8.05 -14.11
C LEU A 199 21.91 -8.59 -14.00
N LEU A 200 22.08 -9.77 -13.41
CA LEU A 200 23.38 -10.46 -13.33
C LEU A 200 23.55 -11.32 -14.59
N ARG A 201 24.33 -10.82 -15.55
CA ARG A 201 24.50 -11.46 -16.87
C ARG A 201 25.63 -12.49 -16.93
N ASN A 202 26.58 -12.44 -16.00
CA ASN A 202 27.75 -13.30 -15.97
C ASN A 202 28.01 -13.83 -14.56
N VAL A 203 28.73 -14.96 -14.48
CA VAL A 203 29.09 -15.60 -13.20
C VAL A 203 30.17 -14.80 -12.47
N GLY A 204 31.02 -14.06 -13.20
CA GLY A 204 32.11 -13.24 -12.66
C GLY A 204 31.66 -11.94 -11.99
N ASP A 205 30.36 -11.61 -11.97
CA ASP A 205 29.85 -10.45 -11.26
C ASP A 205 30.12 -10.60 -9.76
N TRP A 206 30.75 -9.59 -9.15
CA TRP A 206 31.06 -9.58 -7.72
C TRP A 206 29.81 -9.75 -6.83
N ARG A 207 28.63 -9.36 -7.34
CA ARG A 207 27.36 -9.55 -6.64
C ARG A 207 27.00 -11.01 -6.41
N ASN A 208 27.50 -11.93 -7.25
CA ASN A 208 27.34 -13.37 -7.02
C ASN A 208 28.05 -13.82 -5.74
N LEU A 209 29.09 -13.11 -5.28
CA LEU A 209 29.73 -13.42 -4.00
C LEU A 209 28.77 -13.19 -2.83
N HIS A 210 27.89 -12.18 -2.90
CA HIS A 210 26.83 -11.98 -1.90
C HIS A 210 25.84 -13.13 -1.89
N THR A 211 25.41 -13.57 -3.08
CA THR A 211 24.54 -14.74 -3.24
C THR A 211 25.17 -15.97 -2.60
N VAL A 212 26.43 -16.27 -2.93
CA VAL A 212 27.15 -17.42 -2.39
C VAL A 212 27.30 -17.31 -0.88
N ALA A 213 27.73 -16.16 -0.36
CA ALA A 213 27.87 -15.94 1.08
C ALA A 213 26.55 -16.13 1.83
N PHE A 214 25.44 -15.63 1.26
CA PHE A 214 24.10 -15.79 1.81
C PHE A 214 23.70 -17.27 1.92
N TYR A 215 23.78 -18.02 0.82
CA TYR A 215 23.38 -19.43 0.82
C TYR A 215 24.34 -20.34 1.59
N VAL A 216 25.65 -20.08 1.56
CA VAL A 216 26.63 -20.79 2.42
C VAL A 216 26.33 -20.53 3.88
N GLY A 217 26.02 -19.29 4.26
CA GLY A 217 25.59 -18.94 5.61
C GLY A 217 24.34 -19.71 6.03
N LEU A 218 23.32 -19.78 5.17
CA LEU A 218 22.11 -20.56 5.42
C LEU A 218 22.43 -22.06 5.59
N LEU A 219 23.23 -22.64 4.70
CA LEU A 219 23.62 -24.06 4.78
C LEU A 219 24.39 -24.37 6.06
N LEU A 220 25.33 -23.51 6.46
CA LEU A 220 26.07 -23.67 7.71
C LEU A 220 25.15 -23.57 8.93
N LEU A 221 24.20 -22.61 8.94
CA LEU A 221 23.21 -22.48 10.01
C LEU A 221 22.31 -23.73 10.10
N SER A 222 21.82 -24.23 8.97
CA SER A 222 21.02 -25.46 8.92
C SER A 222 21.83 -26.67 9.40
N TRP A 223 23.08 -26.79 8.97
CA TRP A 223 23.98 -27.88 9.37
C TRP A 223 24.30 -27.87 10.87
N VAL A 224 24.60 -26.70 11.43
CA VAL A 224 24.84 -26.53 12.88
C VAL A 224 23.56 -26.84 13.66
N SER A 225 22.40 -26.43 13.16
CA SER A 225 21.11 -26.70 13.80
C SER A 225 20.78 -28.18 13.82
N LEU A 226 21.07 -28.91 12.74
CA LEU A 226 20.88 -30.36 12.64
C LEU A 226 21.88 -31.17 13.47
N ARG A 227 23.10 -30.66 13.67
CA ARG A 227 24.16 -31.33 14.46
C ARG A 227 24.11 -31.03 15.96
N SER A 228 23.36 -30.02 16.39
CA SER A 228 23.27 -29.68 17.81
C SER A 228 22.39 -30.73 18.52
N PRO A 229 22.94 -31.60 19.40
CA PRO A 229 22.14 -32.60 20.06
C PRO A 229 21.13 -31.92 20.97
N SER A 230 19.84 -32.18 20.74
CA SER A 230 18.76 -31.74 21.60
C SER A 230 19.05 -32.20 23.04
N ARG A 231 19.54 -31.29 23.89
CA ARG A 231 19.62 -31.55 25.34
C ARG A 231 18.20 -31.49 25.90
N VAL A 232 17.40 -32.50 25.58
CA VAL A 232 16.15 -32.79 26.29
C VAL A 232 16.54 -33.32 27.66
N LYS A 233 16.93 -32.41 28.56
CA LYS A 233 17.04 -32.73 29.97
C LYS A 233 15.61 -32.80 30.50
N LYS A 234 15.03 -34.00 30.55
CA LYS A 234 13.84 -34.28 31.38
C LYS A 234 14.22 -33.99 32.83
N THR A 235 14.11 -32.74 33.28
CA THR A 235 14.13 -32.43 34.70
C THR A 235 12.71 -32.65 35.21
N ASN A 236 12.50 -33.81 35.83
CA ASN A 236 11.31 -34.09 36.63
C ASN A 236 11.01 -32.89 37.55
N GLY A 237 9.76 -32.47 37.55
CA GLY A 237 9.28 -31.36 38.35
C GLY A 237 9.56 -31.56 39.82
N LYS A 238 10.43 -30.71 40.38
CA LYS A 238 10.36 -30.29 41.78
C LYS A 238 10.61 -28.79 41.80
N ALA A 239 9.55 -28.04 42.06
CA ALA A 239 9.61 -26.61 42.26
C ALA A 239 10.47 -26.32 43.50
N TYR A 240 11.60 -25.65 43.29
CA TYR A 240 12.29 -24.97 44.39
C TYR A 240 11.44 -23.77 44.78
N VAL A 241 10.76 -23.87 45.93
CA VAL A 241 10.13 -22.73 46.60
C VAL A 241 11.26 -21.88 47.17
N VAL A 242 11.54 -20.73 46.54
CA VAL A 242 12.32 -19.65 47.14
C VAL A 242 11.32 -18.59 47.57
N ASN A 243 11.05 -18.54 48.88
CA ASN A 243 10.29 -17.45 49.50
C ASN A 243 11.12 -16.16 49.41
N GLY A 244 10.58 -15.16 48.73
CA GLY A 244 11.11 -13.80 48.67
C GLY A 244 10.77 -13.04 49.95
N ILE A 245 11.81 -12.46 50.53
CA ILE A 245 11.80 -11.46 51.60
C ILE A 245 11.01 -10.22 51.14
N HIS A 246 10.10 -9.72 51.98
CA HIS A 246 9.71 -8.31 51.98
C HIS A 246 9.96 -7.69 53.35
N THR A 247 10.76 -6.64 53.30
CA THR A 247 11.19 -5.71 54.34
C THR A 247 10.05 -4.82 54.82
N GLY A 248 9.93 -4.64 56.15
CA GLY A 248 9.01 -3.68 56.78
C GLY A 248 9.30 -3.46 58.27
N THR A 249 10.23 -2.55 58.55
CA THR A 249 10.43 -1.68 59.74
C THR A 249 9.81 -1.99 61.12
N ASN A 250 10.67 -1.81 62.15
CA ASN A 250 10.43 -1.42 63.56
C ASN A 250 9.87 -2.44 64.57
N ARG A 251 10.72 -2.99 65.44
CA ARG A 251 10.94 -2.56 66.85
C ARG A 251 11.69 -3.64 67.67
N LYS A 252 12.78 -3.21 68.30
CA LYS A 252 13.30 -3.49 69.66
C LYS A 252 13.11 -4.86 70.36
N HIS A 253 14.24 -5.26 70.96
CA HIS A 253 14.44 -6.00 72.23
C HIS A 253 14.74 -7.53 72.20
N THR A 254 16.03 -7.82 72.44
CA THR A 254 16.62 -8.71 73.47
C THR A 254 16.19 -10.17 73.62
N GLY A 255 17.19 -11.07 73.64
CA GLY A 255 17.30 -12.11 74.69
C GLY A 255 17.20 -13.58 74.29
N THR A 256 18.35 -14.25 74.27
CA THR A 256 18.67 -15.56 74.91
C THR A 256 17.85 -16.85 74.65
N ASN A 257 18.61 -17.89 74.26
CA ASN A 257 18.70 -19.27 74.78
C ASN A 257 17.55 -20.29 74.68
N GLY A 258 17.95 -21.55 74.42
CA GLY A 258 17.35 -22.77 74.98
C GLY A 258 16.66 -23.68 73.97
N HIS A 259 17.29 -24.77 73.52
CA HIS A 259 17.17 -26.14 74.07
C HIS A 259 15.77 -26.76 73.93
N SER A 260 15.62 -27.76 73.04
CA SER A 260 15.39 -29.20 73.37
C SER A 260 13.96 -29.44 73.89
N CYS A 261 13.19 -30.49 73.56
CA CYS A 261 13.49 -31.90 73.42
C CYS A 261 12.14 -32.63 73.26
N HIS A 262 12.15 -33.81 72.61
CA HIS A 262 11.37 -35.02 72.98
C HIS A 262 9.82 -34.97 72.92
N THR A 263 9.05 -36.06 72.80
CA THR A 263 9.10 -37.37 72.13
C THR A 263 7.66 -37.91 72.20
N ASN A 264 7.39 -38.94 71.39
CA ASN A 264 6.52 -40.09 71.69
C ASN A 264 4.99 -40.04 71.49
N MET A 265 4.60 -40.86 70.49
CA MET A 265 3.73 -42.04 70.57
C MET A 265 2.25 -41.88 70.92
N GLY A 266 1.41 -42.45 70.04
CA GLY A 266 0.05 -42.89 70.34
C GLY A 266 -0.87 -42.95 69.12
N LEU A 267 -0.90 -44.09 68.42
CA LEU A 267 -2.11 -44.60 67.74
C LEU A 267 -2.90 -45.45 68.78
N PRO A 268 -4.19 -45.86 68.62
CA PRO A 268 -4.94 -45.99 67.36
C PRO A 268 -6.47 -45.68 67.39
N ASN A 269 -7.07 -45.74 66.19
CA ASN A 269 -8.44 -46.18 65.84
C ASN A 269 -9.70 -45.52 66.44
N SER A 270 -10.56 -45.02 65.53
CA SER A 270 -11.87 -45.61 65.16
C SER A 270 -12.96 -44.55 64.96
N GLY A 271 -13.86 -44.80 63.99
CA GLY A 271 -15.26 -44.38 64.08
C GLY A 271 -15.67 -43.12 63.33
N SER A 272 -16.25 -43.34 62.15
CA SER A 272 -17.22 -42.50 61.45
C SER A 272 -18.17 -41.72 62.37
N HIS A 273 -18.45 -40.44 62.09
CA HIS A 273 -19.81 -39.91 61.92
C HIS A 273 -19.80 -38.54 61.23
N THR A 274 -20.68 -38.43 60.24
CA THR A 274 -21.05 -37.27 59.43
C THR A 274 -21.68 -36.12 60.24
N VAL A 275 -21.22 -34.88 60.06
CA VAL A 275 -22.07 -33.68 60.08
C VAL A 275 -21.56 -32.68 59.02
N LYS A 276 -22.46 -32.30 58.11
CA LYS A 276 -22.29 -31.21 57.16
C LYS A 276 -22.26 -29.89 57.93
N SER A 277 -21.22 -29.08 57.74
CA SER A 277 -21.35 -27.63 57.88
C SER A 277 -20.72 -26.95 56.68
N THR A 278 -21.58 -26.42 55.84
CA THR A 278 -21.30 -25.45 54.78
C THR A 278 -20.79 -24.17 55.43
N GLU A 279 -19.54 -23.77 55.12
CA GLU A 279 -19.16 -22.37 55.22
C GLU A 279 -18.13 -22.00 54.14
N ASN A 280 -18.67 -21.31 53.14
CA ASN A 280 -18.16 -20.14 52.42
C ASN A 280 -16.67 -20.09 52.08
N GLY A 281 -16.42 -20.26 50.78
CA GLY A 281 -15.12 -20.08 50.19
C GLY A 281 -14.70 -18.62 50.03
N ILE A 282 -13.39 -18.43 50.12
CA ILE A 282 -12.66 -17.51 49.24
C ILE A 282 -11.55 -18.37 48.63
N LYS A 283 -11.85 -19.01 47.50
CA LYS A 283 -10.80 -19.59 46.65
C LYS A 283 -10.06 -18.41 46.04
N ASN A 284 -8.88 -18.10 46.59
CA ASN A 284 -7.94 -17.22 45.91
C ASN A 284 -7.73 -17.75 44.48
N HIS A 285 -8.29 -17.05 43.50
CA HIS A 285 -8.04 -17.29 42.09
C HIS A 285 -6.57 -17.00 41.81
N VAL A 286 -5.73 -18.01 41.98
CA VAL A 286 -4.40 -18.04 41.35
C VAL A 286 -4.69 -18.19 39.86
N ILE A 287 -4.68 -17.06 39.15
CA ILE A 287 -4.69 -17.02 37.69
C ILE A 287 -3.50 -17.89 37.24
N PRO A 288 -3.71 -18.99 36.51
CA PRO A 288 -2.60 -19.77 35.99
C PRO A 288 -1.89 -18.88 34.98
N ARG A 289 -0.68 -18.43 35.34
CA ARG A 289 0.20 -17.76 34.38
C ARG A 289 0.41 -18.73 33.23
N THR A 290 -0.09 -18.37 32.06
CA THR A 290 0.19 -19.07 30.80
C THR A 290 1.71 -19.24 30.70
N SER A 291 2.18 -20.48 30.55
CA SER A 291 3.60 -20.75 30.37
C SER A 291 4.05 -20.08 29.07
N LEU A 292 5.01 -19.16 29.16
CA LEU A 292 5.63 -18.52 28.00
C LEU A 292 6.07 -19.60 26.99
N PRO A 293 5.89 -19.38 25.68
CA PRO A 293 6.32 -20.33 24.66
C PRO A 293 7.82 -20.64 24.83
N THR A 294 8.19 -21.90 24.59
CA THR A 294 9.60 -22.31 24.64
C THR A 294 10.41 -21.50 23.63
N THR A 295 11.69 -21.25 23.93
CA THR A 295 12.56 -20.47 23.04
C THR A 295 12.62 -21.07 21.63
N GLU A 296 12.52 -22.40 21.51
CA GLU A 296 12.43 -23.12 20.24
C GLU A 296 11.18 -22.71 19.44
N ASN A 297 10.00 -22.66 20.08
CA ASN A 297 8.76 -22.25 19.42
C ASN A 297 8.84 -20.80 18.94
N VAL A 298 9.48 -19.91 19.69
CA VAL A 298 9.66 -18.51 19.30
C VAL A 298 10.60 -18.39 18.10
N VAL A 299 11.69 -19.17 18.05
CA VAL A 299 12.63 -19.18 16.91
C VAL A 299 11.94 -19.70 15.65
N VAL A 300 11.22 -20.82 15.74
CA VAL A 300 10.48 -21.39 14.60
C VAL A 300 9.42 -20.41 14.08
N PHE A 301 8.67 -19.79 14.99
CA PHE A 301 7.69 -18.75 14.63
C PHE A 301 8.36 -17.54 13.96
N SER A 302 9.48 -17.06 14.51
CA SER A 302 10.23 -15.91 13.96
C SER A 302 10.77 -16.21 12.56
N LEU A 303 11.31 -17.42 12.34
CA LEU A 303 11.77 -17.88 11.03
C LEU A 303 10.60 -18.06 10.05
N GLY A 304 9.44 -18.53 10.52
CA GLY A 304 8.22 -18.62 9.73
C GLY A 304 7.76 -17.26 9.22
N LEU A 305 7.71 -16.25 10.10
CA LEU A 305 7.40 -14.86 9.73
C LEU A 305 8.44 -14.24 8.80
N LEU A 306 9.71 -14.63 8.95
CA LEU A 306 10.82 -14.15 8.10
C LEU A 306 10.75 -14.72 6.68
N MET A 307 10.51 -16.03 6.54
CA MET A 307 10.70 -16.75 5.28
C MET A 307 9.42 -16.94 4.47
N VAL A 308 8.30 -17.32 5.11
CA VAL A 308 7.08 -17.70 4.39
C VAL A 308 6.47 -16.54 3.60
N PRO A 309 6.33 -15.32 4.15
CA PRO A 309 5.82 -14.17 3.41
C PRO A 309 6.74 -13.71 2.28
N PHE A 310 8.03 -14.06 2.36
CA PHE A 310 9.05 -13.64 1.40
C PHE A 310 9.16 -14.58 0.19
N LEU A 311 8.79 -15.87 0.32
CA LEU A 311 8.83 -16.86 -0.77
C LEU A 311 8.21 -16.36 -2.10
N PRO A 312 7.01 -15.73 -2.09
CA PRO A 312 6.42 -15.16 -3.29
C PRO A 312 7.31 -14.16 -4.02
N ALA A 313 8.00 -13.31 -3.27
CA ALA A 313 8.82 -12.25 -3.83
C ALA A 313 10.15 -12.79 -4.40
N THR A 314 10.58 -14.00 -4.05
CA THR A 314 11.85 -14.54 -4.54
C THR A 314 11.90 -14.78 -6.06
N ASN A 315 10.75 -14.81 -6.74
CA ASN A 315 10.61 -15.25 -8.14
C ASN A 315 11.14 -16.66 -8.44
N LEU A 316 11.46 -17.47 -7.42
CA LEU A 316 11.92 -18.85 -7.60
C LEU A 316 10.78 -19.81 -7.98
N PHE A 317 9.54 -19.51 -7.56
CA PHE A 317 8.37 -20.38 -7.78
C PHE A 317 7.36 -19.79 -8.76
N PHE A 318 7.15 -18.47 -8.70
CA PHE A 318 6.24 -17.75 -9.59
C PHE A 318 6.76 -16.32 -9.76
N TYR A 319 6.54 -15.75 -10.94
CA TYR A 319 7.03 -14.40 -11.25
C TYR A 319 6.09 -13.34 -10.69
N VAL A 320 6.69 -12.35 -10.03
CA VAL A 320 6.05 -11.16 -9.48
C VAL A 320 6.90 -9.95 -9.90
N GLY A 321 6.27 -8.82 -10.25
CA GLY A 321 7.00 -7.58 -10.59
C GLY A 321 7.63 -6.88 -9.38
N PHE A 322 7.03 -7.01 -8.20
CA PHE A 322 7.40 -6.26 -7.00
C PHE A 322 8.28 -7.11 -6.06
N VAL A 323 9.43 -7.57 -6.55
CA VAL A 323 10.33 -8.47 -5.81
C VAL A 323 11.09 -7.76 -4.70
N ILE A 324 11.41 -6.50 -4.94
CA ILE A 324 12.04 -5.61 -3.96
C ILE A 324 11.03 -4.50 -3.76
N ALA A 325 10.26 -4.63 -2.69
CA ALA A 325 9.29 -3.64 -2.27
C ALA A 325 9.16 -3.71 -0.76
N GLU A 326 9.00 -2.57 -0.11
CA GLU A 326 8.73 -2.48 1.33
C GLU A 326 7.55 -3.38 1.79
N ARG A 327 6.50 -3.52 0.94
CA ARG A 327 5.32 -4.35 1.20
C ARG A 327 5.68 -5.80 1.44
N VAL A 328 6.75 -6.26 0.82
CA VAL A 328 7.27 -7.62 0.97
C VAL A 328 8.02 -7.77 2.28
N LEU A 329 8.64 -6.70 2.81
CA LEU A 329 9.55 -6.75 3.96
C LEU A 329 8.86 -6.51 5.32
N TYR A 330 7.62 -6.03 5.39
CA TYR A 330 6.95 -5.78 6.68
C TYR A 330 6.88 -7.00 7.59
N ILE A 331 6.25 -8.09 7.14
CA ILE A 331 6.10 -9.31 7.95
C ILE A 331 7.47 -9.95 8.19
N PRO A 332 8.37 -10.04 7.18
CA PRO A 332 9.74 -10.49 7.42
C PRO A 332 10.50 -9.69 8.47
N SER A 333 10.34 -8.36 8.51
CA SER A 333 10.98 -7.51 9.51
C SER A 333 10.54 -7.82 10.94
N MET A 334 9.28 -8.20 11.15
CA MET A 334 8.79 -8.66 12.45
C MET A 334 9.51 -9.93 12.89
N GLY A 335 9.61 -10.90 11.98
CA GLY A 335 10.36 -12.14 12.21
C GLY A 335 11.83 -11.88 12.51
N PHE A 336 12.46 -10.98 11.76
CA PHE A 336 13.84 -10.54 11.97
C PHE A 336 14.05 -9.92 13.36
N CYS A 337 13.21 -8.96 13.77
CA CYS A 337 13.32 -8.30 15.07
C CYS A 337 13.18 -9.28 16.23
N LEU A 338 12.24 -10.23 16.14
CA LEU A 338 12.08 -11.29 17.14
C LEU A 338 13.31 -12.21 17.20
N LEU A 339 13.87 -12.57 16.04
CA LEU A 339 15.06 -13.43 15.96
C LEU A 339 16.30 -12.75 16.57
N VAL A 340 16.52 -11.47 16.26
CA VAL A 340 17.59 -10.66 16.87
C VAL A 340 17.42 -10.64 18.39
N THR A 341 16.21 -10.39 18.87
CA THR A 341 15.90 -10.32 20.31
C THR A 341 16.21 -11.63 21.03
N VAL A 342 15.81 -12.76 20.46
CA VAL A 342 16.11 -14.09 21.00
C VAL A 342 17.61 -14.38 20.97
N GLY A 343 18.28 -14.06 19.87
CA GLY A 343 19.73 -14.22 19.72
C GLY A 343 20.53 -13.42 20.77
N MET A 344 20.14 -12.17 20.98
CA MET A 344 20.75 -11.28 21.98
C MET A 344 20.54 -11.80 23.40
N ARG A 345 19.33 -12.28 23.73
CA ARG A 345 19.05 -12.92 25.03
C ARG A 345 19.89 -14.18 25.23
N ALA A 346 20.01 -15.02 24.20
CA ALA A 346 20.81 -16.25 24.26
C ALA A 346 22.31 -15.94 24.49
N LEU A 347 22.87 -14.95 23.79
CA LEU A 347 24.24 -14.48 23.99
C LEU A 347 24.48 -13.92 25.39
N TYR A 348 23.55 -13.11 25.90
CA TYR A 348 23.63 -12.52 27.24
C TYR A 348 23.68 -13.58 28.35
N ILE A 349 22.89 -14.66 28.21
CA ILE A 349 22.89 -15.79 29.15
C ILE A 349 24.16 -16.63 29.00
N LYS A 350 24.65 -16.84 27.78
CA LYS A 350 25.84 -17.65 27.48
C LYS A 350 27.13 -16.99 27.99
N PHE A 351 27.24 -15.68 27.92
CA PHE A 351 28.41 -14.97 28.43
C PHE A 351 28.50 -15.07 29.96
N ARG A 352 29.63 -15.57 30.46
CA ARG A 352 29.89 -15.66 31.91
C ARG A 352 30.53 -14.39 32.48
N ARG A 353 31.37 -13.71 31.69
CA ARG A 353 32.12 -12.51 32.12
C ARG A 353 31.19 -11.28 32.12
N ARG A 354 31.19 -10.51 33.21
CA ARG A 354 30.39 -9.27 33.32
C ARG A 354 30.74 -8.27 32.22
N PHE A 355 32.02 -8.11 31.90
CA PHE A 355 32.48 -7.25 30.81
C PHE A 355 31.82 -7.58 29.46
N LEU A 356 31.73 -8.86 29.08
CA LEU A 356 31.11 -9.27 27.81
C LEU A 356 29.60 -9.00 27.78
N LYS A 357 28.92 -9.10 28.93
CA LYS A 357 27.50 -8.73 29.06
C LYS A 357 27.30 -7.24 28.90
N SER A 358 28.13 -6.43 29.57
CA SER A 358 28.10 -4.97 29.43
C SER A 358 28.42 -4.54 28.01
N LEU A 359 29.46 -5.12 27.39
CA LEU A 359 29.81 -4.87 25.99
C LEU A 359 28.66 -5.20 25.04
N LEU A 360 28.03 -6.37 25.19
CA LEU A 360 26.86 -6.75 24.40
C LEU A 360 25.74 -5.71 24.54
N LEU A 361 25.41 -5.30 25.77
CA LEU A 361 24.37 -4.29 26.02
C LEU A 361 24.73 -2.93 25.41
N TYR A 362 25.96 -2.46 25.56
CA TYR A 362 26.42 -1.19 24.98
C TYR A 362 26.41 -1.22 23.44
N CYS A 363 26.89 -2.30 22.82
CA CYS A 363 26.83 -2.46 21.37
C CYS A 363 25.38 -2.46 20.88
N THR A 364 24.47 -3.13 21.58
CA THR A 364 23.05 -3.15 21.22
C THR A 364 22.41 -1.77 21.36
N ALA A 365 22.67 -1.08 22.47
CA ALA A 365 22.15 0.26 22.71
C ALA A 365 22.67 1.27 21.67
N THR A 366 23.96 1.17 21.32
CA THR A 366 24.57 1.99 20.27
C THR A 366 23.94 1.71 18.91
N LEU A 367 23.73 0.43 18.56
CA LEU A 367 23.07 0.04 17.32
C LEU A 367 21.65 0.60 17.25
N VAL A 368 20.87 0.45 18.31
CA VAL A 368 19.51 1.02 18.42
C VAL A 368 19.53 2.55 18.25
N LEU A 369 20.48 3.24 18.89
CA LEU A 369 20.62 4.69 18.76
C LEU A 369 20.98 5.10 17.33
N LEU A 370 21.94 4.42 16.69
CA LEU A 370 22.35 4.70 15.32
C LEU A 370 21.21 4.48 14.31
N TYR A 371 20.45 3.39 14.45
CA TYR A 371 19.26 3.18 13.63
C TYR A 371 18.18 4.22 13.92
N GLY A 372 17.98 4.62 15.18
CA GLY A 372 17.04 5.68 15.54
C GLY A 372 17.41 7.03 14.91
N ILE A 373 18.69 7.39 14.92
CA ILE A 373 19.20 8.60 14.24
C ILE A 373 18.98 8.48 12.73
N LYS A 374 19.32 7.35 12.11
CA LYS A 374 19.06 7.11 10.68
C LYS A 374 17.59 7.28 10.32
N THR A 375 16.67 6.75 11.14
CA THR A 375 15.23 6.90 10.92
C THR A 375 14.80 8.37 11.02
N VAL A 376 15.29 9.12 12.01
CA VAL A 376 14.96 10.56 12.12
C VAL A 376 15.47 11.36 10.92
N LEU A 377 16.70 11.10 10.45
CA LEU A 377 17.23 11.73 9.24
C LEU A 377 16.40 11.34 8.01
N ARG A 378 16.02 10.06 7.90
CA ARG A 378 15.23 9.56 6.78
C ARG A 378 13.86 10.22 6.70
N ASN A 379 13.23 10.56 7.82
CA ASN A 379 11.94 11.27 7.85
C ASN A 379 11.98 12.65 7.15
N GLN A 380 13.16 13.19 6.82
CA GLN A 380 13.26 14.40 6.01
C GLN A 380 12.84 14.15 4.55
N ASP A 381 13.12 12.96 4.01
CA ASP A 381 12.69 12.56 2.66
C ASP A 381 11.14 12.53 2.54
N TRP A 382 10.45 12.45 3.69
CA TRP A 382 9.00 12.28 3.83
C TRP A 382 8.21 13.57 4.00
N GLN A 383 8.89 14.71 4.08
CA GLN A 383 8.23 15.97 4.43
C GLN A 383 7.20 16.40 3.38
N ASP A 384 7.50 16.17 2.11
CA ASP A 384 6.64 16.50 0.99
C ASP A 384 6.93 15.58 -0.23
N GLU A 385 6.03 15.62 -1.22
CA GLU A 385 6.14 14.82 -2.45
C GLU A 385 7.42 15.17 -3.25
N GLU A 386 7.91 16.40 -3.17
CA GLU A 386 9.09 16.87 -3.92
C GLU A 386 10.37 16.25 -3.35
N MET A 387 10.57 16.33 -2.03
CA MET A 387 11.70 15.72 -1.30
C MET A 387 11.70 14.21 -1.44
N LEU A 388 10.52 13.61 -1.43
CA LEU A 388 10.36 12.18 -1.60
C LEU A 388 10.90 11.71 -2.95
N TYR A 389 10.41 12.30 -4.04
CA TYR A 389 10.89 11.91 -5.37
C TYR A 389 12.34 12.34 -5.60
N LYS A 390 12.82 13.45 -5.02
CA LYS A 390 14.24 13.81 -5.05
C LYS A 390 15.14 12.76 -4.41
N SER A 391 14.77 12.25 -3.23
CA SER A 391 15.53 11.20 -2.54
C SER A 391 15.63 9.92 -3.39
N GLY A 392 14.61 9.64 -4.20
CA GLY A 392 14.54 8.47 -5.06
C GLY A 392 15.32 8.55 -6.37
N ILE A 393 15.82 9.73 -6.76
CA ILE A 393 16.57 9.93 -8.01
C ILE A 393 17.80 9.02 -8.07
N ASN A 394 18.48 8.81 -6.96
CA ASN A 394 19.70 7.98 -6.93
C ASN A 394 19.41 6.48 -7.07
N VAL A 395 18.16 6.05 -6.85
CA VAL A 395 17.77 4.62 -6.86
C VAL A 395 17.07 4.26 -8.16
N ASN A 396 16.06 5.04 -8.56
CA ASN A 396 15.35 4.86 -9.82
C ASN A 396 15.18 6.21 -10.52
N PRO A 397 16.25 6.72 -11.17
CA PRO A 397 16.26 8.07 -11.72
C PRO A 397 15.09 8.34 -12.68
N ALA A 398 14.82 7.41 -13.60
CA ALA A 398 13.81 7.59 -14.63
C ALA A 398 12.40 7.81 -14.04
N LYS A 399 12.00 6.94 -13.10
CA LYS A 399 10.68 7.02 -12.45
C LYS A 399 10.59 8.20 -11.48
N ALA A 400 11.64 8.42 -10.69
CA ALA A 400 11.72 9.51 -9.72
C ALA A 400 11.64 10.88 -10.39
N TRP A 401 12.44 11.13 -11.44
CA TRP A 401 12.36 12.37 -12.22
C TRP A 401 11.00 12.58 -12.86
N GLY A 402 10.38 11.51 -13.38
CA GLY A 402 9.07 11.59 -13.99
C GLY A 402 7.98 12.01 -13.01
N ASN A 403 7.99 11.41 -11.81
CA ASN A 403 7.05 11.76 -10.75
C ASN A 403 7.33 13.14 -10.17
N LEU A 404 8.60 13.51 -10.00
CA LEU A 404 8.99 14.87 -9.61
C LEU A 404 8.47 15.91 -10.60
N GLY A 405 8.52 15.63 -11.91
CA GLY A 405 7.93 16.49 -12.94
C GLY A 405 6.43 16.70 -12.76
N ASN A 406 5.68 15.65 -12.42
CA ASN A 406 4.24 15.76 -12.15
C ASN A 406 3.95 16.64 -10.92
N VAL A 407 4.75 16.50 -9.86
CA VAL A 407 4.65 17.32 -8.64
C VAL A 407 4.95 18.78 -8.97
N LEU A 408 6.07 19.06 -9.64
CA LEU A 408 6.48 20.41 -10.02
C LEU A 408 5.45 21.09 -10.93
N LYS A 409 4.90 20.35 -11.90
CA LYS A 409 3.80 20.84 -12.76
C LYS A 409 2.60 21.27 -11.92
N SER A 410 2.21 20.46 -10.94
CA SER A 410 1.06 20.78 -10.09
C SER A 410 1.26 21.98 -9.16
N HIS A 411 2.52 22.30 -8.84
CA HIS A 411 2.91 23.52 -8.12
C HIS A 411 3.05 24.74 -9.05
N GLY A 412 2.79 24.60 -10.35
CA GLY A 412 2.93 25.66 -11.34
C GLY A 412 4.38 25.97 -11.74
N LYS A 413 5.36 25.17 -11.28
CA LYS A 413 6.78 25.31 -11.63
C LYS A 413 7.07 24.69 -13.00
N MET A 414 6.51 25.28 -14.06
CA MET A 414 6.49 24.68 -15.41
C MET A 414 7.90 24.41 -15.97
N ALA A 415 8.86 25.33 -15.78
CA ALA A 415 10.22 25.16 -16.29
C ALA A 415 10.98 24.01 -15.60
N GLU A 416 10.86 23.89 -14.28
CA GLU A 416 11.45 22.79 -13.51
C GLU A 416 10.79 21.45 -13.85
N ALA A 417 9.46 21.44 -14.06
CA ALA A 417 8.74 20.26 -14.51
C ALA A 417 9.21 19.78 -15.89
N GLU A 418 9.42 20.72 -16.83
CA GLU A 418 9.96 20.40 -18.16
C GLU A 418 11.33 19.73 -18.04
N GLN A 419 12.23 20.32 -17.25
CA GLN A 419 13.56 19.76 -17.02
C GLN A 419 13.50 18.38 -16.35
N ALA A 420 12.60 18.19 -15.37
CA ALA A 420 12.41 16.91 -14.71
C ALA A 420 11.94 15.82 -15.70
N TYR A 421 10.96 16.11 -16.57
CA TYR A 421 10.54 15.18 -17.62
C TYR A 421 11.66 14.88 -18.61
N ARG A 422 12.43 15.89 -19.02
CA ARG A 422 13.60 15.70 -19.90
C ARG A 422 14.67 14.83 -19.24
N ASN A 423 14.95 15.03 -17.95
CA ASN A 423 15.87 14.17 -17.18
C ASN A 423 15.36 12.73 -17.11
N ALA A 424 14.06 12.53 -16.86
CA ALA A 424 13.43 11.21 -16.86
C ALA A 424 13.68 10.50 -18.20
N LEU A 425 13.45 11.20 -19.31
CA LEU A 425 13.65 10.71 -20.67
C LEU A 425 15.12 10.54 -21.07
N TYR A 426 16.04 11.29 -20.46
CA TYR A 426 17.49 11.10 -20.61
C TYR A 426 17.91 9.74 -20.03
N TYR A 427 17.44 9.39 -18.82
CA TYR A 427 17.72 8.09 -18.23
C TYR A 427 16.99 6.95 -18.96
N ARG A 428 15.76 7.20 -19.43
CA ARG A 428 14.99 6.22 -20.20
C ARG A 428 14.08 6.87 -21.23
N SER A 429 14.49 6.79 -22.49
CA SER A 429 13.83 7.51 -23.60
C SER A 429 12.46 6.93 -24.01
N ASN A 430 12.18 5.66 -23.71
CA ASN A 430 10.96 4.95 -24.12
C ASN A 430 9.85 4.95 -23.05
N MET A 431 9.68 6.07 -22.33
CA MET A 431 8.62 6.21 -21.33
C MET A 431 7.43 6.96 -21.91
N ALA A 432 6.47 6.23 -22.49
CA ALA A 432 5.27 6.81 -23.11
C ALA A 432 4.49 7.79 -22.21
N ASP A 433 4.37 7.49 -20.91
CA ASP A 433 3.69 8.37 -19.96
C ASP A 433 4.43 9.72 -19.78
N MET A 434 5.77 9.69 -19.75
CA MET A 434 6.59 10.91 -19.61
C MET A 434 6.67 11.71 -20.91
N LEU A 435 6.77 11.04 -22.05
CA LEU A 435 6.67 11.67 -23.37
C LEU A 435 5.32 12.40 -23.53
N TYR A 436 4.23 11.74 -23.14
CA TYR A 436 2.89 12.32 -23.16
C TYR A 436 2.75 13.51 -22.21
N ASN A 437 3.23 13.40 -20.97
CA ASN A 437 3.16 14.49 -19.99
C ASN A 437 4.01 15.70 -20.38
N LEU A 438 5.20 15.47 -20.98
CA LEU A 438 6.01 16.54 -21.55
C LEU A 438 5.28 17.21 -22.73
N GLY A 439 4.64 16.43 -23.61
CA GLY A 439 3.79 16.96 -24.68
C GLY A 439 2.65 17.84 -24.17
N LEU A 440 1.96 17.40 -23.11
CA LEU A 440 0.92 18.19 -22.44
C LEU A 440 1.45 19.52 -21.91
N LEU A 441 2.59 19.48 -21.20
CA LEU A 441 3.22 20.67 -20.63
C LEU A 441 3.61 21.68 -21.73
N LEU A 442 4.16 21.19 -22.85
CA LEU A 442 4.55 22.01 -23.99
C LEU A 442 3.33 22.61 -24.69
N GLN A 443 2.24 21.83 -24.83
CA GLN A 443 0.97 22.30 -25.37
C GLN A 443 0.36 23.42 -24.50
N GLU A 444 0.36 23.27 -23.17
CA GLU A 444 -0.08 24.31 -22.22
C GLU A 444 0.76 25.60 -22.34
N ASN A 445 2.04 25.46 -22.70
CA ASN A 445 2.95 26.59 -22.98
C ASN A 445 2.91 27.07 -24.45
N ASN A 446 1.89 26.69 -25.22
CA ASN A 446 1.69 27.05 -26.64
C ASN A 446 2.82 26.60 -27.60
N LYS A 447 3.68 25.66 -27.19
CA LYS A 447 4.73 25.07 -28.04
C LYS A 447 4.19 23.86 -28.81
N PHE A 448 3.20 24.08 -29.68
CA PHE A 448 2.44 23.00 -30.34
C PHE A 448 3.29 22.07 -31.20
N SER A 449 4.28 22.61 -31.93
CA SER A 449 5.14 21.80 -32.81
C SER A 449 6.00 20.80 -32.03
N GLU A 450 6.57 21.21 -30.88
CA GLU A 450 7.28 20.30 -29.99
C GLU A 450 6.32 19.31 -29.30
N ALA A 451 5.13 19.76 -28.89
CA ALA A 451 4.13 18.87 -28.30
C ALA A 451 3.74 17.72 -29.25
N LEU A 452 3.52 18.03 -30.54
CA LEU A 452 3.24 17.03 -31.58
C LEU A 452 4.38 16.02 -31.74
N LEU A 453 5.64 16.47 -31.69
CA LEU A 453 6.80 15.58 -31.72
C LEU A 453 6.76 14.59 -30.54
N TYR A 454 6.55 15.09 -29.33
CA TYR A 454 6.52 14.25 -28.12
C TYR A 454 5.31 13.32 -28.07
N TYR A 455 4.13 13.73 -28.55
CA TYR A 455 2.99 12.83 -28.69
C TYR A 455 3.25 11.73 -29.71
N LYS A 456 3.90 12.04 -30.85
CA LYS A 456 4.30 11.03 -31.83
C LYS A 456 5.28 10.02 -31.23
N LEU A 457 6.25 10.49 -30.45
CA LEU A 457 7.17 9.60 -29.71
C LEU A 457 6.42 8.75 -28.68
N ALA A 458 5.46 9.32 -27.95
CA ALA A 458 4.64 8.60 -26.98
C ALA A 458 3.82 7.48 -27.64
N ILE A 459 3.21 7.77 -28.80
CA ILE A 459 2.48 6.79 -29.62
C ILE A 459 3.43 5.70 -30.12
N GLY A 460 4.61 6.06 -30.60
CA GLY A 460 5.63 5.09 -31.02
C GLY A 460 6.07 4.16 -29.88
N SER A 461 6.15 4.69 -28.66
CA SER A 461 6.49 3.91 -27.46
C SER A 461 5.33 3.07 -26.93
N ARG A 462 4.08 3.55 -27.03
CA ARG A 462 2.87 2.83 -26.62
C ARG A 462 1.73 3.12 -27.60
N PRO A 463 1.55 2.28 -28.64
CA PRO A 463 0.53 2.49 -29.67
C PRO A 463 -0.92 2.47 -29.16
N THR A 464 -1.15 1.90 -27.97
CA THR A 464 -2.47 1.85 -27.32
C THR A 464 -2.82 3.10 -26.51
N LEU A 465 -1.95 4.13 -26.49
CA LEU A 465 -2.16 5.36 -25.74
C LEU A 465 -3.14 6.32 -26.44
N ALA A 466 -4.44 6.04 -26.32
CA ALA A 466 -5.51 6.81 -26.98
C ALA A 466 -5.47 8.32 -26.67
N SER A 467 -5.09 8.72 -25.46
CA SER A 467 -4.99 10.14 -25.09
C SER A 467 -3.95 10.92 -25.90
N ALA A 468 -2.85 10.28 -26.31
CA ALA A 468 -1.84 10.91 -27.16
C ALA A 468 -2.38 11.16 -28.58
N TYR A 469 -3.18 10.23 -29.13
CA TYR A 469 -3.87 10.45 -30.41
C TYR A 469 -4.90 11.56 -30.30
N LEU A 470 -5.70 11.59 -29.23
CA LEU A 470 -6.69 12.63 -28.98
C LEU A 470 -6.06 14.02 -29.04
N ASN A 471 -5.01 14.26 -28.25
CA ASN A 471 -4.37 15.58 -28.21
C ASN A 471 -3.67 15.92 -29.52
N THR A 472 -3.04 14.94 -30.19
CA THR A 472 -2.47 15.13 -31.52
C THR A 472 -3.53 15.58 -32.51
N GLY A 473 -4.68 14.90 -32.55
CA GLY A 473 -5.79 15.24 -33.44
C GLY A 473 -6.38 16.62 -33.15
N ILE A 474 -6.50 17.01 -31.88
CA ILE A 474 -6.98 18.35 -31.48
C ILE A 474 -6.02 19.44 -31.97
N ILE A 475 -4.71 19.29 -31.78
CA ILE A 475 -3.73 20.26 -32.27
C ILE A 475 -3.81 20.37 -33.79
N LEU A 476 -3.81 19.24 -34.51
CA LEU A 476 -3.88 19.22 -35.98
C LEU A 476 -5.18 19.86 -36.50
N MET A 477 -6.29 19.64 -35.82
CA MET A 477 -7.57 20.27 -36.15
C MET A 477 -7.50 21.80 -35.98
N ASN A 478 -6.91 22.27 -34.87
CA ASN A 478 -6.71 23.70 -34.61
C ASN A 478 -5.73 24.36 -35.59
N GLU A 479 -4.72 23.63 -36.08
CA GLU A 479 -3.81 24.08 -37.15
C GLU A 479 -4.44 24.04 -38.55
N GLY A 480 -5.68 23.57 -38.70
CA GLY A 480 -6.37 23.43 -39.98
C GLY A 480 -5.90 22.22 -40.82
N ARG A 481 -5.06 21.34 -40.27
CA ARG A 481 -4.57 20.10 -40.90
C ARG A 481 -5.60 18.98 -40.76
N LEU A 482 -6.79 19.24 -41.30
CA LEU A 482 -7.99 18.47 -41.02
C LEU A 482 -7.91 17.01 -41.50
N ASP A 483 -7.25 16.71 -42.62
CA ASP A 483 -7.13 15.33 -43.10
C ASP A 483 -6.22 14.47 -42.22
N GLU A 484 -5.16 15.07 -41.67
CA GLU A 484 -4.31 14.39 -40.70
C GLU A 484 -5.05 14.18 -39.38
N ALA A 485 -5.74 15.21 -38.88
CA ALA A 485 -6.59 15.10 -37.68
C ALA A 485 -7.62 13.97 -37.81
N LYS A 486 -8.31 13.90 -38.96
CA LYS A 486 -9.27 12.82 -39.27
C LYS A 486 -8.62 11.44 -39.17
N ARG A 487 -7.46 11.24 -39.80
CA ARG A 487 -6.72 9.97 -39.72
C ARG A 487 -6.33 9.64 -38.28
N THR A 488 -5.83 10.61 -37.52
CA THR A 488 -5.45 10.42 -36.12
C THR A 488 -6.64 10.02 -35.24
N PHE A 489 -7.80 10.66 -35.39
CA PHE A 489 -8.99 10.28 -34.64
C PHE A 489 -9.55 8.90 -35.04
N LEU A 490 -9.46 8.52 -36.31
CA LEU A 490 -9.82 7.18 -36.77
C LEU A 490 -8.92 6.12 -36.15
N MET A 491 -7.59 6.31 -36.22
CA MET A 491 -6.62 5.42 -35.58
C MET A 491 -6.89 5.27 -34.09
N CYS A 492 -7.21 6.37 -33.38
CA CYS A 492 -7.60 6.35 -31.98
C CYS A 492 -8.85 5.48 -31.72
N ALA A 493 -9.87 5.58 -32.57
CA ALA A 493 -11.12 4.86 -32.41
C ALA A 493 -11.01 3.34 -32.66
N GLU A 494 -10.00 2.93 -33.44
CA GLU A 494 -9.70 1.55 -33.82
C GLU A 494 -8.74 0.84 -32.86
N ILE A 495 -8.21 1.53 -31.84
CA ILE A 495 -7.34 0.91 -30.84
C ILE A 495 -8.13 -0.20 -30.11
N PRO A 496 -7.58 -1.41 -29.96
CA PRO A 496 -8.23 -2.51 -29.24
C PRO A 496 -8.43 -2.21 -27.76
N ASP A 497 -9.56 -2.67 -27.20
CA ASP A 497 -9.91 -2.53 -25.78
C ASP A 497 -9.22 -3.59 -24.86
N GLU A 498 -8.24 -4.33 -25.39
CA GLU A 498 -7.59 -5.47 -24.71
C GLU A 498 -6.22 -5.11 -24.14
N ASN A 499 -5.85 -5.74 -23.01
CA ASN A 499 -4.53 -5.63 -22.38
C ASN A 499 -4.06 -4.18 -22.13
N LEU A 500 -5.00 -3.29 -21.81
CA LEU A 500 -4.73 -1.87 -21.60
C LEU A 500 -4.21 -1.60 -20.19
N LYS A 501 -3.24 -0.67 -20.08
CA LYS A 501 -2.73 -0.19 -18.78
C LYS A 501 -3.80 0.55 -17.98
N ASP A 502 -4.63 1.35 -18.66
CA ASP A 502 -5.77 2.07 -18.06
C ASP A 502 -6.99 1.99 -19.00
N PRO A 503 -7.86 0.99 -18.81
CA PRO A 503 -9.05 0.83 -19.65
C PRO A 503 -10.04 2.00 -19.56
N HIS A 504 -10.14 2.67 -18.40
CA HIS A 504 -11.12 3.74 -18.21
C HIS A 504 -10.71 5.04 -18.88
N ALA A 505 -9.43 5.43 -18.75
CA ALA A 505 -8.89 6.58 -19.46
C ALA A 505 -8.87 6.32 -20.98
N HIS A 506 -8.59 5.08 -21.39
CA HIS A 506 -8.65 4.66 -22.78
C HIS A 506 -10.05 4.88 -23.37
N GLN A 507 -11.10 4.30 -22.77
CA GLN A 507 -12.47 4.45 -23.25
C GLN A 507 -12.91 5.92 -23.35
N SER A 508 -12.58 6.72 -22.33
CA SER A 508 -12.90 8.16 -22.34
C SER A 508 -12.18 8.91 -23.47
N SER A 509 -10.93 8.56 -23.75
CA SER A 509 -10.15 9.14 -24.85
C SER A 509 -10.69 8.72 -26.22
N VAL A 510 -11.06 7.45 -26.38
CA VAL A 510 -11.68 6.92 -27.60
C VAL A 510 -13.03 7.59 -27.89
N THR A 511 -13.89 7.73 -26.87
CA THR A 511 -15.15 8.48 -27.00
C THR A 511 -14.88 9.93 -27.40
N SER A 512 -13.87 10.58 -26.82
CA SER A 512 -13.47 11.94 -27.19
C SER A 512 -12.94 12.04 -28.62
N CYS A 513 -12.18 11.04 -29.09
CA CYS A 513 -11.71 10.97 -30.48
C CYS A 513 -12.89 10.85 -31.46
N LEU A 514 -13.87 9.99 -31.17
CA LEU A 514 -15.08 9.83 -31.98
C LEU A 514 -15.94 11.11 -31.98
N TYR A 515 -16.06 11.76 -30.82
CA TYR A 515 -16.72 13.07 -30.72
C TYR A 515 -16.04 14.12 -31.60
N ASN A 516 -14.71 14.28 -31.50
CA ASN A 516 -13.98 15.26 -32.33
C ASN A 516 -13.98 14.90 -33.81
N LEU A 517 -13.99 13.61 -34.16
CA LEU A 517 -14.18 13.15 -35.53
C LEU A 517 -15.57 13.56 -36.08
N GLY A 518 -16.62 13.40 -35.28
CA GLY A 518 -17.96 13.86 -35.64
C GLY A 518 -18.03 15.38 -35.81
N LYS A 519 -17.36 16.13 -34.92
CA LYS A 519 -17.25 17.60 -35.02
C LYS A 519 -16.57 18.01 -36.32
N LEU A 520 -15.47 17.36 -36.68
CA LEU A 520 -14.74 17.62 -37.93
C LEU A 520 -15.63 17.37 -39.16
N PHE A 521 -16.39 16.28 -39.18
CA PHE A 521 -17.34 16.01 -40.26
C PHE A 521 -18.47 17.04 -40.33
N TYR A 522 -19.00 17.46 -39.18
CA TYR A 522 -20.04 18.48 -39.10
C TYR A 522 -19.59 19.83 -39.66
N GLU A 523 -18.36 20.25 -39.32
CA GLU A 523 -17.75 21.49 -39.83
C GLU A 523 -17.53 21.43 -41.36
N ARG A 524 -17.24 20.25 -41.91
CA ARG A 524 -17.14 20.01 -43.36
C ARG A 524 -18.49 19.87 -44.08
N GLY A 525 -19.61 19.93 -43.36
CA GLY A 525 -20.94 19.73 -43.93
C GLY A 525 -21.32 18.26 -44.19
N GLN A 526 -20.50 17.30 -43.77
CA GLN A 526 -20.73 15.86 -43.89
C GLN A 526 -21.59 15.38 -42.71
N ILE A 527 -22.87 15.78 -42.70
CA ILE A 527 -23.72 15.68 -41.50
C ILE A 527 -24.08 14.24 -41.13
N GLU A 528 -24.29 13.36 -42.11
CA GLU A 528 -24.62 11.95 -41.87
C GLU A 528 -23.44 11.18 -41.28
N GLU A 529 -22.21 11.45 -41.77
CA GLU A 529 -20.98 10.90 -41.21
C GLU A 529 -20.73 11.41 -39.78
N ALA A 530 -21.03 12.69 -39.53
CA ALA A 530 -20.97 13.26 -38.18
C ALA A 530 -21.89 12.51 -37.21
N LEU A 531 -23.15 12.28 -37.60
CA LEU A 531 -24.11 11.52 -36.80
C LEU A 531 -23.66 10.07 -36.57
N SER A 532 -23.08 9.42 -37.58
CA SER A 532 -22.51 8.08 -37.44
C SER A 532 -21.38 8.04 -36.41
N ALA A 533 -20.45 9.01 -36.46
CA ALA A 533 -19.37 9.13 -35.49
C ALA A 533 -19.89 9.40 -34.07
N TYR A 534 -20.86 10.30 -33.90
CA TYR A 534 -21.44 10.59 -32.61
C TYR A 534 -22.21 9.39 -32.01
N LYS A 535 -22.97 8.64 -32.83
CA LYS A 535 -23.63 7.40 -32.39
C LYS A 535 -22.62 6.36 -31.90
N LYS A 536 -21.51 6.19 -32.62
CA LYS A 536 -20.39 5.33 -32.17
C LYS A 536 -19.78 5.83 -30.85
N ALA A 537 -19.63 7.15 -30.69
CA ALA A 537 -19.13 7.74 -29.45
C ALA A 537 -20.04 7.39 -28.26
N ILE A 538 -21.37 7.50 -28.42
CA ILE A 538 -22.36 7.11 -27.39
C ILE A 538 -22.24 5.62 -27.04
N GLN A 539 -22.10 4.74 -28.05
CA GLN A 539 -21.98 3.30 -27.82
C GLN A 539 -20.74 2.93 -27.00
N LYS A 540 -19.62 3.63 -27.22
CA LYS A 540 -18.36 3.42 -26.49
C LYS A 540 -18.25 4.25 -25.19
N MET A 541 -19.21 5.12 -24.91
CA MET A 541 -19.15 6.08 -23.81
C MET A 541 -19.18 5.38 -22.44
N PRO A 542 -18.13 5.52 -21.60
CA PRO A 542 -18.17 4.98 -20.25
C PRO A 542 -19.08 5.83 -19.35
N ARG A 543 -19.61 5.25 -18.27
CA ARG A 543 -20.62 5.89 -17.40
C ARG A 543 -20.17 7.22 -16.79
N GLN A 544 -18.88 7.36 -16.52
CA GLN A 544 -18.27 8.57 -15.96
C GLN A 544 -18.01 9.67 -17.00
N PHE A 545 -18.21 9.40 -18.29
CA PHE A 545 -17.97 10.37 -19.35
C PHE A 545 -19.05 11.45 -19.38
N ALA A 546 -18.64 12.71 -19.51
CA ALA A 546 -19.55 13.85 -19.56
C ALA A 546 -20.16 14.01 -20.97
N GLY A 547 -21.27 13.31 -21.23
CA GLY A 547 -21.90 13.20 -22.55
C GLY A 547 -22.69 14.42 -23.05
N GLN A 548 -22.89 15.46 -22.24
CA GLN A 548 -23.75 16.60 -22.60
C GLN A 548 -23.35 17.28 -23.92
N SER A 549 -22.05 17.48 -24.16
CA SER A 549 -21.57 18.14 -25.39
C SER A 549 -21.74 17.25 -26.61
N LEU A 550 -21.66 15.93 -26.45
CA LEU A 550 -21.92 14.96 -27.51
C LEU A 550 -23.39 14.98 -27.94
N TYR A 551 -24.32 14.94 -26.98
CA TYR A 551 -25.75 15.07 -27.26
C TYR A 551 -26.10 16.42 -27.91
N ASN A 552 -25.52 17.52 -27.43
CA ASN A 552 -25.76 18.84 -28.02
C ASN A 552 -25.32 18.91 -29.49
N MET A 553 -24.13 18.41 -29.81
CA MET A 553 -23.64 18.38 -31.20
C MET A 553 -24.46 17.43 -32.10
N MET A 554 -24.97 16.32 -31.55
CA MET A 554 -25.92 15.46 -32.28
C MET A 554 -27.23 16.20 -32.59
N GLY A 555 -27.74 16.98 -31.63
CA GLY A 555 -28.92 17.82 -31.84
C GLY A 555 -28.70 18.85 -32.94
N GLU A 556 -27.54 19.52 -32.96
CA GLU A 556 -27.19 20.46 -34.03
C GLU A 556 -27.03 19.78 -35.40
N ALA A 557 -26.53 18.54 -35.44
CA ALA A 557 -26.50 17.74 -36.66
C ALA A 557 -27.90 17.38 -37.16
N TYR A 558 -28.80 16.95 -36.28
CA TYR A 558 -30.20 16.69 -36.66
C TYR A 558 -30.94 17.97 -37.10
N MET A 559 -30.66 19.12 -36.46
CA MET A 559 -31.19 20.42 -36.90
C MET A 559 -30.82 20.72 -38.36
N ARG A 560 -29.57 20.48 -38.76
CA ARG A 560 -29.13 20.71 -40.16
C ARG A 560 -29.81 19.79 -41.17
N LEU A 561 -30.25 18.60 -40.73
CA LEU A 561 -31.05 17.68 -41.55
C LEU A 561 -32.56 17.95 -41.47
N ASN A 562 -32.99 19.02 -40.78
CA ASN A 562 -34.39 19.34 -40.51
C ASN A 562 -35.16 18.23 -39.76
N LYS A 563 -34.45 17.38 -39.00
CA LYS A 563 -35.01 16.32 -38.15
C LYS A 563 -35.27 16.88 -36.75
N LEU A 564 -36.30 17.72 -36.65
CA LEU A 564 -36.55 18.57 -35.47
C LEU A 564 -36.89 17.76 -34.21
N THR A 565 -37.59 16.64 -34.36
CA THR A 565 -37.97 15.75 -33.25
C THR A 565 -36.77 15.09 -32.59
N GLU A 566 -35.84 14.59 -33.40
CA GLU A 566 -34.60 13.97 -32.94
C GLU A 566 -33.64 15.01 -32.35
N ALA A 567 -33.61 16.22 -32.92
CA ALA A 567 -32.87 17.33 -32.35
C ALA A 567 -33.38 17.70 -30.95
N GLU A 568 -34.71 17.83 -30.78
CA GLU A 568 -35.32 18.08 -29.47
C GLU A 568 -34.94 17.02 -28.44
N HIS A 569 -35.04 15.73 -28.83
CA HIS A 569 -34.65 14.64 -27.95
C HIS A 569 -33.18 14.77 -27.51
N CYS A 570 -32.25 15.00 -28.45
CA CYS A 570 -30.84 15.15 -28.13
C CYS A 570 -30.56 16.34 -27.18
N TYR A 571 -31.22 17.48 -27.39
CA TYR A 571 -31.04 18.62 -26.47
C TYR A 571 -31.58 18.34 -25.06
N ARG A 572 -32.70 17.61 -24.95
CA ARG A 572 -33.22 17.17 -23.66
C ARG A 572 -32.26 16.22 -22.96
N GLU A 573 -31.71 15.23 -23.67
CA GLU A 573 -30.69 14.32 -23.12
C GLU A 573 -29.44 15.07 -22.67
N SER A 574 -29.00 16.09 -23.43
CA SER A 574 -27.88 16.95 -23.01
C SER A 574 -28.16 17.65 -21.69
N LEU A 575 -29.36 18.20 -21.51
CA LEU A 575 -29.76 18.92 -20.29
C LEU A 575 -30.05 17.97 -19.12
N GLN A 576 -30.47 16.73 -19.40
CA GLN A 576 -30.60 15.69 -18.39
C GLN A 576 -29.23 15.23 -17.88
N ALA A 577 -28.24 15.11 -18.79
CA ALA A 577 -26.87 14.79 -18.42
C ALA A 577 -26.21 15.94 -17.62
N LYS A 578 -26.44 17.19 -18.02
CA LYS A 578 -25.94 18.37 -17.32
C LYS A 578 -26.93 19.54 -17.42
N PRO A 579 -27.73 19.82 -16.36
CA PRO A 579 -28.78 20.85 -16.40
C PRO A 579 -28.28 22.28 -16.64
N ASP A 580 -27.05 22.59 -16.25
CA ASP A 580 -26.37 23.89 -16.41
C ASP A 580 -25.56 23.99 -17.72
N HIS A 581 -25.76 23.08 -18.68
CA HIS A 581 -25.05 23.11 -19.96
C HIS A 581 -25.57 24.23 -20.89
N ILE A 582 -24.94 25.41 -20.80
CA ILE A 582 -25.31 26.63 -21.54
C ILE A 582 -25.51 26.40 -23.05
N PRO A 583 -24.60 25.72 -23.79
CA PRO A 583 -24.78 25.50 -25.22
C PRO A 583 -26.09 24.78 -25.56
N ALA A 584 -26.53 23.83 -24.73
CA ALA A 584 -27.77 23.08 -24.95
C ALA A 584 -29.03 23.92 -24.70
N HIS A 585 -29.00 24.84 -23.72
CA HIS A 585 -30.10 25.81 -23.56
C HIS A 585 -30.24 26.72 -24.77
N LEU A 586 -29.12 27.20 -25.32
CA LEU A 586 -29.11 28.07 -26.49
C LEU A 586 -29.62 27.35 -27.75
N THR A 587 -29.12 26.15 -28.03
CA THR A 587 -29.51 25.37 -29.21
C THR A 587 -30.96 24.88 -29.11
N TYR A 588 -31.41 24.49 -27.91
CA TYR A 588 -32.80 24.11 -27.69
C TYR A 588 -33.75 25.30 -27.80
N GLY A 589 -33.38 26.46 -27.24
CA GLY A 589 -34.13 27.71 -27.38
C GLY A 589 -34.30 28.11 -28.85
N LYS A 590 -33.24 27.97 -29.67
CA LYS A 590 -33.32 28.18 -31.13
C LYS A 590 -34.32 27.24 -31.79
N LEU A 591 -34.31 25.95 -31.44
CA LEU A 591 -35.29 24.99 -31.96
C LEU A 591 -36.72 25.39 -31.58
N LEU A 592 -36.96 25.73 -30.32
CA LEU A 592 -38.29 26.12 -29.82
C LEU A 592 -38.82 27.40 -30.49
N ALA A 593 -37.94 28.35 -30.80
CA ALA A 593 -38.31 29.57 -31.52
C ALA A 593 -38.80 29.28 -32.94
N ILE A 594 -38.35 28.17 -33.54
CA ILE A 594 -38.77 27.73 -34.87
C ILE A 594 -40.06 26.89 -34.80
N THR A 595 -40.27 26.12 -33.72
CA THR A 595 -41.35 25.12 -33.64
C THR A 595 -42.58 25.55 -32.85
N VAL A 596 -42.49 26.54 -31.95
CA VAL A 596 -43.59 26.87 -31.02
C VAL A 596 -44.01 28.34 -31.08
N SER A 597 -45.28 28.59 -30.76
CA SER A 597 -45.85 29.94 -30.66
C SER A 597 -45.14 30.81 -29.59
N PRO A 598 -45.11 32.15 -29.77
CA PRO A 598 -44.34 33.07 -28.94
C PRO A 598 -44.63 33.00 -27.43
N SER A 599 -45.85 32.62 -27.05
CA SER A 599 -46.30 32.54 -25.66
C SER A 599 -45.75 31.32 -24.90
N TYR A 600 -45.53 30.19 -25.57
CA TYR A 600 -44.87 29.02 -24.98
C TYR A 600 -43.35 29.19 -24.92
N LEU A 601 -42.79 29.89 -25.92
CA LEU A 601 -41.37 30.24 -25.99
C LEU A 601 -40.94 31.08 -24.76
N PHE A 602 -41.75 32.08 -24.37
CA PHE A 602 -41.44 32.97 -23.25
C PHE A 602 -41.28 32.23 -21.92
N LYS A 603 -42.20 31.30 -21.59
CA LYS A 603 -42.12 30.49 -20.35
C LYS A 603 -40.88 29.60 -20.28
N LYS A 604 -40.40 29.12 -21.43
CA LYS A 604 -39.29 28.16 -21.49
C LYS A 604 -37.93 28.86 -21.57
N LEU A 605 -37.88 30.02 -22.23
CA LEU A 605 -36.73 30.93 -22.21
C LEU A 605 -36.46 31.47 -20.81
N ASP A 606 -37.49 31.75 -20.00
CA ASP A 606 -37.33 32.23 -18.62
C ASP A 606 -36.53 31.23 -17.75
N SER A 607 -36.76 29.93 -17.95
CA SER A 607 -35.99 28.85 -17.32
C SER A 607 -34.53 28.81 -17.80
N CYS A 608 -34.30 29.04 -19.11
CA CYS A 608 -32.97 29.11 -19.70
C CYS A 608 -32.18 30.33 -19.21
N PHE A 609 -32.82 31.50 -19.13
CA PHE A 609 -32.24 32.74 -18.62
C PHE A 609 -31.93 32.64 -17.12
N SER A 610 -32.82 32.03 -16.34
CA SER A 610 -32.57 31.76 -14.92
C SER A 610 -31.33 30.87 -14.71
N ALA A 611 -31.14 29.84 -15.53
CA ALA A 611 -29.93 29.01 -15.50
C ALA A 611 -28.65 29.78 -15.88
N LEU A 612 -28.71 30.65 -16.90
CA LEU A 612 -27.60 31.52 -17.31
C LEU A 612 -27.18 32.48 -16.19
N ILE A 613 -28.16 33.19 -15.60
CA ILE A 613 -27.95 34.16 -14.52
C ILE A 613 -27.37 33.46 -13.28
N THR A 614 -27.86 32.27 -12.95
CA THR A 614 -27.35 31.50 -11.81
C THR A 614 -25.90 31.06 -12.04
N SER A 615 -25.53 30.72 -13.29
CA SER A 615 -24.15 30.34 -13.64
C SER A 615 -23.18 31.52 -13.64
N ASP A 616 -23.60 32.70 -14.12
CA ASP A 616 -22.77 33.92 -14.11
C ASP A 616 -22.53 34.43 -12.69
N ILE A 617 -23.54 34.34 -11.81
CA ILE A 617 -23.39 34.67 -10.39
C ILE A 617 -22.42 33.71 -9.67
N LEU A 618 -22.40 32.42 -10.05
CA LEU A 618 -21.44 31.45 -9.52
C LEU A 618 -20.03 31.65 -10.09
N PHE A 619 -19.89 32.09 -11.34
CA PHE A 619 -18.60 32.41 -11.96
C PHE A 619 -17.96 33.65 -11.32
N PHE A 620 -18.74 34.69 -11.02
CA PHE A 620 -18.24 35.86 -10.29
C PHE A 620 -17.86 35.57 -8.82
N LYS A 621 -18.49 34.56 -8.20
CA LYS A 621 -18.16 34.14 -6.82
C LYS A 621 -16.91 33.28 -6.71
N SER A 622 -16.39 32.69 -7.80
CA SER A 622 -15.18 31.86 -7.77
C SER A 622 -13.90 32.62 -8.15
N HIS A 623 -14.03 33.87 -8.60
CA HIS A 623 -12.94 34.78 -8.93
C HIS A 623 -12.77 35.97 -7.96
N HIS A 624 -13.44 35.91 -6.81
CA HIS A 624 -13.13 36.68 -5.60
C HIS A 624 -12.70 35.72 -4.51
#